data_AF-R7TWD7-F1
#
_entry.id   AF-R7TWD7-F1
#
_cell.length_a   1.000
_cell.length_b   1.000
_cell.length_c   1.000
_cell.angle_alpha   90.00
_cell.angle_beta   90.00
_cell.angle_gamma   90.00
#
_symmetry.space_group_name_H-M   'P 1'
#
loop_
_entity.id
_entity.type
_entity.pdbx_description
1 polymer ?
#
loop_
_entity_poly.entity_id
_entity_poly.type
_entity_poly.pdbx_seq_one_letter_code
_entity_poly.pdbx_strand_id
1 'polypeptide(L)'
;MGLNGGGYTFLHPSSFPTMSDKHIQEIFTDRTNFLMRTLRTDGRQTVSVLEQLSDFKGHELKLGLNQHDGYQAPINDLGTYLFFGFIPVTKARARTTQGISVNDEPVTFSNCDANGNSHFVLSPNFAEIEPTNTGTTTATCKKFFTLGTQNPSGRMMPQEFFMFAEMHFGGCGCLTTTNTVESSVLATSIGFR
;
A
#
# COMPACT_ATOMS: atom_id res chain seq x y z
N MET A 1 -7.74 -15.57 -11.69
CA MET A 1 -6.88 -16.76 -11.52
C MET A 1 -5.60 -16.32 -10.85
N GLY A 2 -5.33 -16.90 -9.68
CA GLY A 2 -4.33 -16.43 -8.74
C GLY A 2 -2.91 -16.63 -9.24
N LEU A 3 -2.07 -15.61 -9.05
CA LEU A 3 -0.66 -15.84 -8.82
C LEU A 3 -0.59 -16.79 -7.61
N ASN A 4 0.03 -17.97 -7.73
CA ASN A 4 0.15 -18.96 -6.65
C ASN A 4 -1.17 -19.60 -6.14
N GLY A 5 -2.12 -19.94 -7.01
CA GLY A 5 -3.22 -20.86 -6.68
C GLY A 5 -4.40 -20.28 -5.87
N GLY A 6 -4.25 -19.11 -5.25
CA GLY A 6 -5.34 -18.34 -4.61
C GLY A 6 -5.54 -16.97 -5.26
N GLY A 7 -6.78 -16.61 -5.62
CA GLY A 7 -7.08 -15.27 -6.13
C GLY A 7 -6.90 -14.20 -5.06
N TYR A 8 -6.42 -13.02 -5.43
CA TYR A 8 -6.47 -11.85 -4.55
C TYR A 8 -7.84 -11.18 -4.68
N THR A 9 -8.39 -10.77 -3.55
CA THR A 9 -9.61 -9.96 -3.43
C THR A 9 -9.21 -8.49 -3.51
N PHE A 10 -9.87 -7.75 -4.40
CA PHE A 10 -9.76 -6.29 -4.48
C PHE A 10 -11.12 -5.71 -4.16
N LEU A 11 -11.16 -4.74 -3.26
CA LEU A 11 -12.40 -4.07 -2.90
C LEU A 11 -12.69 -2.95 -3.88
N HIS A 12 -13.90 -2.97 -4.42
CA HIS A 12 -14.40 -1.86 -5.20
C HIS A 12 -14.73 -0.69 -4.26
N PRO A 13 -14.33 0.56 -4.56
CA PRO A 13 -14.60 1.72 -3.71
C PRO A 13 -16.05 1.83 -3.22
N SER A 14 -17.03 1.51 -4.08
CA SER A 14 -18.45 1.59 -3.72
C SER A 14 -18.88 0.67 -2.57
N SER A 15 -18.06 -0.32 -2.17
CA SER A 15 -18.38 -1.17 -1.02
C SER A 15 -18.02 -0.51 0.32
N PHE A 16 -17.18 0.53 0.34
CA PHE A 16 -16.64 1.09 1.56
C PHE A 16 -17.73 1.69 2.47
N PRO A 17 -18.76 2.39 1.96
CA PRO A 17 -19.83 2.94 2.80
C PRO A 17 -20.71 1.87 3.49
N THR A 18 -20.76 0.64 2.95
CA THR A 18 -21.60 -0.44 3.47
C THR A 18 -20.83 -1.51 4.22
N MET A 19 -19.49 -1.45 4.20
CA MET A 19 -18.61 -2.36 4.92
C MET A 19 -18.14 -1.77 6.25
N SER A 20 -17.73 -2.65 7.15
CA SER A 20 -17.06 -2.29 8.40
C SER A 20 -15.71 -3.00 8.45
N ASP A 21 -14.80 -2.55 9.33
CA ASP A 21 -13.53 -3.24 9.54
C ASP A 21 -13.72 -4.71 9.93
N LYS A 22 -14.81 -5.04 10.65
CA LYS A 22 -15.13 -6.44 10.98
C LYS A 22 -15.28 -7.31 9.73
N HIS A 23 -15.99 -6.84 8.71
CA HIS A 23 -16.12 -7.57 7.45
C HIS A 23 -14.76 -7.77 6.78
N ILE A 24 -13.87 -6.78 6.86
CA ILE A 24 -12.50 -6.87 6.34
C ILE A 24 -11.71 -7.95 7.08
N GLN A 25 -11.77 -7.98 8.41
CA GLN A 25 -11.05 -8.98 9.20
C GLN A 25 -11.56 -10.41 8.94
N GLU A 26 -12.83 -10.58 8.56
CA GLU A 26 -13.40 -11.89 8.19
C GLU A 26 -12.88 -12.42 6.84
N ILE A 27 -12.49 -11.53 5.92
CA ILE A 27 -12.02 -11.89 4.57
C ILE A 27 -10.51 -11.71 4.38
N PHE A 28 -9.79 -11.22 5.39
CA PHE A 28 -8.33 -11.07 5.39
C PHE A 28 -7.69 -12.25 6.12
N THR A 29 -7.65 -13.39 5.42
CA THR A 29 -7.23 -14.68 5.95
C THR A 29 -5.74 -14.97 5.79
N ASP A 30 -5.08 -14.43 4.77
CA ASP A 30 -3.64 -14.56 4.55
C ASP A 30 -2.96 -13.20 4.70
N ARG A 31 -2.26 -13.06 5.83
CA ARG A 31 -1.62 -11.82 6.28
C ARG A 31 -0.13 -11.76 5.97
N THR A 32 0.34 -12.59 5.06
CA THR A 32 1.76 -12.68 4.72
C THR A 32 2.15 -11.77 3.57
N ASN A 33 1.20 -11.44 2.70
CA ASN A 33 1.44 -10.69 1.47
C ASN A 33 0.24 -9.84 1.05
N PHE A 34 0.51 -8.80 0.27
CA PHE A 34 -0.49 -8.05 -0.49
C PHE A 34 -0.17 -8.09 -1.98
N LEU A 35 -1.17 -7.93 -2.84
CA LEU A 35 -0.98 -7.73 -4.28
C LEU A 35 -1.33 -6.29 -4.66
N MET A 36 -0.31 -5.48 -4.88
CA MET A 36 -0.49 -4.13 -5.39
C MET A 36 -0.65 -4.16 -6.91
N ARG A 37 -1.66 -3.44 -7.41
CA ARG A 37 -1.82 -3.08 -8.82
C ARG A 37 -1.67 -1.58 -8.98
N THR A 38 -0.88 -1.16 -9.96
CA THR A 38 -0.66 0.25 -10.27
C THR A 38 -1.16 0.55 -11.67
N LEU A 39 -2.02 1.55 -11.80
CA LEU A 39 -2.49 2.08 -13.08
C LEU A 39 -1.50 3.13 -13.59
N ARG A 40 -1.14 3.02 -14.87
CA ARG A 40 -0.20 3.92 -15.54
C ARG A 40 -0.88 4.94 -16.43
N THR A 41 -0.19 6.05 -16.70
CA THR A 41 -0.64 7.12 -17.62
C THR A 41 -0.89 6.62 -19.04
N ASP A 42 -0.19 5.58 -19.50
CA ASP A 42 -0.41 4.94 -20.80
C ASP A 42 -1.49 3.84 -20.79
N GLY A 43 -2.23 3.72 -19.68
CA GLY A 43 -3.30 2.74 -19.50
C GLY A 43 -2.82 1.35 -19.10
N ARG A 44 -1.51 1.07 -19.07
CA ARG A 44 -0.99 -0.23 -18.59
C ARG A 44 -1.22 -0.40 -17.10
N GLN A 45 -1.24 -1.66 -16.67
CA GLN A 45 -1.29 -2.03 -15.26
C GLN A 45 -0.10 -2.92 -14.91
N THR A 46 0.60 -2.53 -13.85
CA THR A 46 1.67 -3.36 -13.27
C THR A 46 1.21 -4.01 -11.98
N VAL A 47 1.78 -5.17 -11.66
CA VAL A 47 1.49 -5.95 -10.46
C VAL A 47 2.75 -6.15 -9.62
N SER A 48 2.59 -6.02 -8.30
CA SER A 48 3.65 -6.25 -7.33
C SER A 48 3.12 -7.04 -6.15
N VAL A 49 3.79 -8.14 -5.79
CA VAL A 49 3.57 -8.82 -4.51
C VAL A 49 4.41 -8.08 -3.47
N LEU A 50 3.76 -7.65 -2.39
CA LEU A 50 4.37 -6.94 -1.27
C LEU A 50 4.43 -7.86 -0.06
N GLU A 51 5.61 -8.08 0.50
CA GLU A 51 5.82 -8.98 1.64
C GLU A 51 6.76 -8.36 2.66
N GLN A 52 6.70 -8.83 3.91
CA GLN A 52 7.70 -8.47 4.90
C GLN A 52 9.10 -8.94 4.47
N LEU A 53 10.10 -8.11 4.75
CA LEU A 53 11.49 -8.57 4.75
C LEU A 53 11.68 -9.65 5.83
N SER A 54 12.70 -10.50 5.64
CA SER A 54 13.04 -11.60 6.56
C SER A 54 13.07 -11.18 8.03
N ASP A 55 13.66 -10.02 8.33
CA ASP A 55 13.80 -9.49 9.70
C ASP A 55 12.46 -9.11 10.34
N PHE A 56 11.41 -8.91 9.54
CA PHE A 56 10.06 -8.53 9.97
C PHE A 56 9.01 -9.61 9.68
N LYS A 57 9.38 -10.79 9.17
CA LYS A 57 8.44 -11.89 8.89
C LYS A 57 7.67 -12.40 10.11
N GLY A 58 8.16 -12.13 11.32
CA GLY A 58 7.44 -12.41 12.57
C GLY A 58 6.28 -11.45 12.87
N HIS A 59 6.01 -10.47 11.99
CA HIS A 59 4.94 -9.49 12.13
C HIS A 59 3.98 -9.60 10.96
N GLU A 60 2.73 -9.95 11.26
CA GLU A 60 1.66 -10.02 10.27
C GLU A 60 1.40 -8.64 9.64
N LEU A 61 1.05 -8.64 8.35
CA LEU A 61 0.56 -7.46 7.68
C LEU A 61 -0.81 -7.05 8.26
N LYS A 62 -1.07 -5.74 8.31
CA LYS A 62 -2.35 -5.18 8.75
C LYS A 62 -3.14 -4.73 7.54
N LEU A 63 -4.41 -5.15 7.50
CA LEU A 63 -5.43 -4.51 6.69
C LEU A 63 -6.46 -3.88 7.61
N GLY A 64 -6.92 -2.67 7.30
CA GLY A 64 -8.04 -2.05 8.00
C GLY A 64 -8.89 -1.17 7.10
N LEU A 65 -10.19 -1.08 7.38
CA LEU A 65 -11.08 -0.09 6.77
C LEU A 65 -11.35 1.00 7.80
N ASN A 66 -10.85 2.21 7.55
CA ASN A 66 -10.90 3.34 8.47
C ASN A 66 -10.24 3.06 9.83
N GLN A 67 -9.30 2.11 9.88
CA GLN A 67 -8.66 1.62 11.10
C GLN A 67 -7.16 1.42 10.88
N HIS A 68 -6.35 1.95 11.80
CA HIS A 68 -4.89 1.87 11.76
C HIS A 68 -4.28 1.48 13.12
N ASP A 69 -5.02 0.75 13.95
CA ASP A 69 -4.59 0.38 15.31
C ASP A 69 -3.21 -0.29 15.33
N GLY A 70 -2.34 0.22 16.21
CA GLY A 70 -0.95 -0.24 16.31
C GLY A 70 0.01 0.35 15.27
N TYR A 71 -0.47 1.27 14.42
CA TYR A 71 0.31 1.96 13.40
C TYR A 71 0.13 3.48 13.50
N GLN A 72 1.03 4.22 12.87
CA GLN A 72 0.92 5.67 12.73
C GLN A 72 -0.23 6.01 11.75
N ALA A 73 -1.00 7.05 12.09
CA ALA A 73 -2.12 7.52 11.26
C ALA A 73 -1.64 8.10 9.91
N PRO A 74 -2.46 7.99 8.84
CA PRO A 74 -2.23 8.73 7.60
C PRO A 74 -2.36 10.24 7.82
N ILE A 75 -1.81 11.02 6.89
CA ILE A 75 -1.87 12.48 6.91
C ILE A 75 -3.09 12.99 6.16
N ASN A 76 -3.42 12.39 5.02
CA ASN A 76 -4.54 12.84 4.20
C ASN A 76 -5.88 12.31 4.73
N ASP A 77 -6.72 13.22 5.22
CA ASP A 77 -8.11 12.95 5.57
C ASP A 77 -9.01 13.16 4.34
N LEU A 78 -9.15 12.10 3.54
CA LEU A 78 -9.93 12.08 2.29
C LEU A 78 -11.25 11.30 2.46
N GLY A 79 -11.73 11.17 3.70
CA GLY A 79 -12.87 10.33 4.06
C GLY A 79 -12.47 8.87 4.23
N THR A 80 -13.29 7.95 3.70
CA THR A 80 -13.08 6.51 3.92
C THR A 80 -11.81 5.99 3.23
N TYR A 81 -11.08 5.07 3.87
CA TYR A 81 -9.82 4.55 3.35
C TYR A 81 -9.56 3.09 3.75
N LEU A 82 -8.77 2.40 2.93
CA LEU A 82 -8.13 1.14 3.28
C LEU A 82 -6.70 1.39 3.74
N PHE A 83 -6.36 0.84 4.90
CA PHE A 83 -5.04 0.91 5.52
C PHE A 83 -4.30 -0.40 5.31
N PHE A 84 -3.07 -0.32 4.81
CA PHE A 84 -2.18 -1.46 4.60
C PHE A 84 -0.89 -1.23 5.39
N GLY A 85 -0.82 -1.78 6.60
CA GLY A 85 0.34 -1.65 7.49
C GLY A 85 1.32 -2.81 7.34
N PHE A 86 2.62 -2.50 7.42
CA PHE A 86 3.69 -3.50 7.39
C PHE A 86 4.35 -3.65 8.76
N ILE A 87 5.09 -2.65 9.22
CA ILE A 87 5.82 -2.74 10.50
C ILE A 87 5.03 -1.98 11.58
N PRO A 88 4.59 -2.63 12.68
CA PRO A 88 3.86 -1.97 13.76
C PRO A 88 4.69 -0.85 14.39
N VAL A 89 4.03 0.19 14.92
CA VAL A 89 4.69 1.37 15.51
C VAL A 89 5.72 1.00 16.58
N THR A 90 5.47 -0.05 17.36
CA THR A 90 6.36 -0.55 18.43
C THR A 90 7.69 -1.08 17.91
N LYS A 91 7.75 -1.46 16.63
CA LYS A 91 8.96 -1.95 15.94
C LYS A 91 9.48 -0.92 14.96
N ALA A 92 8.60 -0.25 14.24
CA ALA A 92 8.94 0.76 13.27
C ALA A 92 9.72 1.91 13.91
N ARG A 93 9.52 2.25 15.20
CA ARG A 93 10.31 3.29 15.88
C ARG A 93 11.77 2.91 16.16
N ALA A 94 12.19 1.67 15.90
CA ALA A 94 13.59 1.31 16.02
C ALA A 94 14.41 2.01 14.92
N ARG A 95 15.57 2.56 15.28
CA ARG A 95 16.50 3.22 14.35
C ARG A 95 17.31 2.22 13.54
N THR A 96 16.60 1.35 12.82
CA THR A 96 17.16 0.23 12.05
C THR A 96 16.87 0.40 10.57
N THR A 97 17.50 -0.43 9.75
CA THR A 97 17.06 -0.64 8.37
C THR A 97 15.70 -1.34 8.37
N GLN A 98 14.79 -0.81 7.56
CA GLN A 98 13.41 -1.26 7.40
C GLN A 98 13.07 -1.32 5.92
N GLY A 99 11.92 -1.88 5.58
CA GLY A 99 11.50 -2.01 4.20
C GLY A 99 10.54 -3.16 4.00
N ILE A 100 10.18 -3.39 2.75
CA ILE A 100 9.36 -4.52 2.33
C ILE A 100 9.98 -5.16 1.09
N SER A 101 9.68 -6.43 0.85
CA SER A 101 9.98 -7.11 -0.40
C SER A 101 8.93 -6.73 -1.45
N VAL A 102 9.37 -6.37 -2.64
CA VAL A 102 8.51 -6.05 -3.79
C VAL A 102 8.90 -7.00 -4.92
N ASN A 103 8.05 -7.98 -5.24
CA ASN A 103 8.37 -9.05 -6.19
C ASN A 103 9.74 -9.72 -5.89
N ASP A 104 9.95 -10.14 -4.63
CA ASP A 104 11.20 -10.72 -4.14
C ASP A 104 12.43 -9.77 -4.11
N GLU A 105 12.31 -8.51 -4.58
CA GLU A 105 13.37 -7.51 -4.44
C GLU A 105 13.20 -6.73 -3.12
N PRO A 106 14.21 -6.73 -2.23
CA PRO A 106 14.15 -5.95 -0.99
C PRO A 106 14.26 -4.45 -1.27
N VAL A 107 13.20 -3.70 -0.93
CA VAL A 107 13.18 -2.24 -1.00
C VAL A 107 13.35 -1.69 0.41
N THR A 108 14.56 -1.24 0.74
CA THR A 108 14.95 -0.85 2.09
C THR A 108 15.25 0.64 2.25
N PHE A 109 15.08 1.12 3.48
CA PHE A 109 15.43 2.47 3.93
C PHE A 109 15.91 2.43 5.39
N SER A 110 16.65 3.45 5.81
CA SER A 110 17.04 3.61 7.22
C SER A 110 15.99 4.43 7.96
N ASN A 111 15.48 3.94 9.09
CA ASN A 111 14.71 4.81 9.98
C ASN A 111 15.64 5.68 10.83
N CYS A 112 16.07 6.81 10.29
CA CYS A 112 17.06 7.68 10.92
C CYS A 112 16.51 8.60 12.04
N ASP A 113 15.19 8.75 12.16
CA ASP A 113 14.55 9.67 13.13
C ASP A 113 13.67 8.96 14.19
N ALA A 114 13.53 7.63 14.09
CA ALA A 114 12.65 6.80 14.93
C ALA A 114 11.15 7.03 14.69
N ASN A 115 10.74 7.53 13.52
CA ASN A 115 9.34 7.68 13.17
C ASN A 115 8.68 6.32 12.88
N GLY A 116 7.50 6.06 13.43
CA GLY A 116 6.82 4.77 13.35
C GLY A 116 6.03 4.49 12.06
N ASN A 117 6.29 5.22 10.97
CA ASN A 117 5.58 5.05 9.71
C ASN A 117 6.04 3.81 8.93
N SER A 118 5.07 3.00 8.52
CA SER A 118 5.28 1.83 7.68
C SER A 118 3.95 1.35 7.09
N HIS A 119 3.40 2.09 6.13
CA HIS A 119 2.08 1.79 5.56
C HIS A 119 1.82 2.40 4.17
N PHE A 120 0.81 1.85 3.49
CA PHE A 120 0.04 2.52 2.44
C PHE A 120 -1.37 2.81 2.92
N VAL A 121 -1.98 3.86 2.40
CA VAL A 121 -3.40 4.19 2.56
C VAL A 121 -4.01 4.44 1.20
N LEU A 122 -5.13 3.76 0.91
CA LEU A 122 -5.87 3.89 -0.34
C LEU A 122 -7.21 4.55 -0.07
N SER A 123 -7.46 5.68 -0.73
CA SER A 123 -8.66 6.49 -0.54
C SER A 123 -9.36 6.70 -1.87
N PRO A 124 -10.66 6.36 -1.99
CA PRO A 124 -11.47 6.72 -3.14
C PRO A 124 -11.61 8.23 -3.34
N ASN A 125 -11.54 8.99 -2.25
CA ASN A 125 -11.72 10.43 -2.24
C ASN A 125 -13.03 10.87 -2.92
N PHE A 126 -14.17 10.32 -2.50
CA PHE A 126 -15.49 10.60 -3.11
C PHE A 126 -15.88 12.07 -3.10
N ALA A 127 -15.32 12.85 -2.18
CA ALA A 127 -15.56 14.29 -2.07
C ALA A 127 -14.59 15.14 -2.90
N GLU A 128 -13.68 14.51 -3.67
CA GLU A 128 -12.68 15.17 -4.51
C GLU A 128 -11.85 16.21 -3.74
N ILE A 129 -11.53 15.90 -2.48
CA ILE A 129 -10.72 16.76 -1.63
C ILE A 129 -9.29 16.77 -2.17
N GLU A 130 -8.71 17.95 -2.38
CA GLU A 130 -7.32 18.08 -2.83
C GLU A 130 -6.38 17.46 -1.78
N PRO A 131 -5.61 16.42 -2.12
CA PRO A 131 -4.67 15.82 -1.19
C PRO A 131 -3.56 16.79 -0.83
N THR A 132 -3.10 16.74 0.41
CA THR A 132 -1.85 17.39 0.80
C THR A 132 -0.71 16.76 0.02
N ASN A 133 -0.09 17.54 -0.86
CA ASN A 133 1.11 17.14 -1.57
C ASN A 133 2.24 16.99 -0.57
N THR A 134 2.62 15.74 -0.31
CA THR A 134 3.67 15.42 0.64
C THR A 134 5.00 15.21 -0.11
N GLY A 135 6.02 15.93 0.35
CA GLY A 135 7.14 16.38 -0.49
C GLY A 135 8.43 15.57 -0.42
N THR A 136 8.44 14.36 0.16
CA THR A 136 9.69 13.60 0.31
C THR A 136 9.64 12.32 -0.49
N THR A 137 9.80 12.43 -1.81
CA THR A 137 9.97 11.26 -2.69
C THR A 137 11.45 10.87 -2.78
N THR A 138 11.81 9.73 -2.20
CA THR A 138 13.15 9.14 -2.35
C THR A 138 13.19 8.13 -3.51
N ALA A 139 14.39 7.80 -4.01
CA ALA A 139 14.56 6.78 -5.03
C ALA A 139 14.00 5.41 -4.58
N THR A 140 14.15 5.08 -3.29
CA THR A 140 13.53 3.91 -2.65
C THR A 140 12.02 3.89 -2.86
N CYS A 141 11.37 5.04 -2.78
CA CYS A 141 9.91 5.11 -2.80
C CYS A 141 9.31 4.96 -4.19
N LYS A 142 10.08 5.34 -5.22
CA LYS A 142 9.74 5.00 -6.60
C LYS A 142 9.78 3.50 -6.85
N LYS A 143 10.62 2.73 -6.14
CA LYS A 143 10.75 1.28 -6.35
C LYS A 143 9.47 0.51 -6.04
N PHE A 144 8.71 0.89 -5.01
CA PHE A 144 7.44 0.22 -4.71
C PHE A 144 6.52 0.17 -5.94
N PHE A 145 6.46 1.27 -6.69
CA PHE A 145 5.65 1.36 -7.90
C PHE A 145 6.38 0.86 -9.15
N THR A 146 7.69 1.06 -9.29
CA THR A 146 8.42 0.78 -10.54
C THR A 146 8.92 -0.66 -10.69
N LEU A 147 9.01 -1.43 -9.60
CA LEU A 147 9.37 -2.85 -9.63
C LEU A 147 8.20 -3.78 -10.01
N GLY A 148 7.02 -3.21 -10.29
CA GLY A 148 5.87 -3.97 -10.74
C GLY A 148 6.09 -4.57 -12.13
N THR A 149 5.67 -5.82 -12.29
CA THR A 149 5.73 -6.55 -13.57
C THR A 149 4.40 -6.44 -14.32
N GLN A 150 4.38 -6.76 -15.61
CA GLN A 150 3.11 -6.82 -16.36
C GLN A 150 2.24 -7.94 -15.79
N ASN A 151 0.93 -7.71 -15.69
CA ASN A 151 0.00 -8.75 -15.23
C ASN A 151 0.11 -9.99 -16.14
N PRO A 152 0.57 -11.17 -15.64
CA PRO A 152 0.80 -12.34 -16.48
C PRO A 152 -0.45 -12.87 -17.16
N SER A 153 -1.64 -12.59 -16.59
CA SER A 153 -2.92 -13.02 -17.17
C SER A 153 -3.39 -12.16 -18.36
N GLY A 154 -2.75 -11.01 -18.60
CA GLY A 154 -3.21 -10.01 -19.57
C GLY A 154 -4.54 -9.32 -19.22
N ARG A 155 -5.21 -9.74 -18.14
CA ARG A 155 -6.52 -9.17 -17.74
C ARG A 155 -6.36 -7.83 -17.05
N MET A 156 -6.99 -6.81 -17.59
CA MET A 156 -7.01 -5.48 -16.98
C MET A 156 -8.08 -5.42 -15.89
N MET A 157 -7.72 -4.85 -14.75
CA MET A 157 -8.69 -4.44 -13.73
C MET A 157 -9.42 -3.20 -14.23
N PRO A 158 -10.73 -3.07 -14.05
CA PRO A 158 -11.45 -1.85 -14.39
C PRO A 158 -10.88 -0.63 -13.63
N GLN A 159 -10.87 0.55 -14.26
CA GLN A 159 -10.20 1.75 -13.70
C GLN A 159 -10.84 2.21 -12.39
N GLU A 160 -12.14 1.96 -12.21
CA GLU A 160 -12.92 2.30 -11.02
C GLU A 160 -12.49 1.57 -9.73
N PHE A 161 -11.63 0.55 -9.83
CA PHE A 161 -11.03 -0.11 -8.65
C PHE A 161 -9.75 0.59 -8.15
N PHE A 162 -9.18 1.50 -8.92
CA PHE A 162 -7.96 2.20 -8.56
C PHE A 162 -8.28 3.45 -7.76
N MET A 163 -7.49 3.69 -6.72
CA MET A 163 -7.67 4.75 -5.75
C MET A 163 -6.42 5.61 -5.66
N PHE A 164 -6.58 6.81 -5.14
CA PHE A 164 -5.45 7.61 -4.67
C PHE A 164 -4.73 6.83 -3.58
N ALA A 165 -3.39 6.80 -3.61
CA ALA A 165 -2.62 6.19 -2.55
C ALA A 165 -1.65 7.17 -1.90
N GLU A 166 -1.64 7.17 -0.57
CA GLU A 166 -0.62 7.76 0.28
C GLU A 166 0.31 6.64 0.77
N MET A 167 1.62 6.91 0.78
CA MET A 167 2.63 5.98 1.26
C MET A 167 3.51 6.68 2.28
N HIS A 168 3.71 6.03 3.43
CA HIS A 168 4.49 6.58 4.53
C HIS A 168 5.46 5.56 5.13
N PHE A 169 6.74 5.91 5.09
CA PHE A 169 7.86 5.13 5.64
C PHE A 169 8.78 6.04 6.44
N GLY A 170 9.04 5.67 7.71
CA GLY A 170 9.70 6.53 8.69
C GLY A 170 11.16 6.87 8.40
N GLY A 171 11.67 7.92 9.06
CA GLY A 171 13.06 8.36 8.96
C GLY A 171 13.44 8.77 7.55
N CYS A 172 14.47 8.12 7.04
CA CYS A 172 15.05 8.40 5.74
C CYS A 172 14.32 7.58 4.64
N GLY A 173 13.11 7.07 4.95
CA GLY A 173 12.18 6.46 4.01
C GLY A 173 11.55 7.51 3.11
N CYS A 174 10.24 7.68 3.20
CA CYS A 174 9.54 8.69 2.41
C CYS A 174 8.13 8.95 2.90
N LEU A 175 7.61 10.04 2.39
CA LEU A 175 6.20 10.37 2.45
C LEU A 175 5.84 10.92 1.06
N THR A 176 5.00 10.19 0.36
CA THR A 176 4.63 10.49 -1.03
C THR A 176 3.24 9.97 -1.35
N THR A 177 2.72 10.38 -2.49
CA THR A 177 1.40 10.00 -2.97
C THR A 177 1.49 9.57 -4.42
N THR A 178 0.43 8.95 -4.97
CA THR A 178 0.38 8.63 -6.41
C THR A 178 0.55 9.85 -7.30
N ASN A 179 0.22 11.06 -6.82
CA ASN A 179 0.41 12.30 -7.57
C ASN A 179 1.87 12.76 -7.65
N THR A 180 2.73 12.36 -6.70
CA THR A 180 4.09 12.91 -6.56
C THR A 180 5.21 11.87 -6.66
N VAL A 181 4.90 10.57 -6.54
CA VAL A 181 5.92 9.53 -6.48
C VAL A 181 6.65 9.37 -7.82
N GLU A 182 5.92 9.28 -8.91
CA GLU A 182 6.46 9.04 -10.25
C GLU A 182 5.42 9.43 -11.30
N SER A 183 5.85 10.17 -12.34
CA SER A 183 4.98 10.77 -13.35
C SER A 183 4.05 9.80 -14.10
N SER A 184 4.44 8.53 -14.24
CA SER A 184 3.63 7.53 -14.92
C SER A 184 2.65 6.82 -13.99
N VAL A 185 2.71 7.02 -12.67
CA VAL A 185 1.76 6.44 -11.71
C VAL A 185 0.52 7.32 -11.60
N LEU A 186 -0.66 6.77 -11.88
CA LEU A 186 -1.92 7.48 -11.71
C LEU A 186 -2.61 7.13 -10.39
N ALA A 187 -2.79 5.83 -10.16
CA ALA A 187 -3.59 5.34 -9.04
C ALA A 187 -3.21 3.88 -8.73
N THR A 188 -3.63 3.40 -7.56
CA THR A 188 -3.27 2.06 -7.08
C THR A 188 -4.47 1.36 -6.47
N SER A 189 -4.50 0.03 -6.59
CA SER A 189 -5.41 -0.84 -5.87
C SER A 189 -4.59 -1.93 -5.20
N ILE A 190 -4.88 -2.27 -3.94
CA ILE A 190 -4.16 -3.33 -3.23
C ILE A 190 -5.16 -4.43 -2.88
N GLY A 191 -4.84 -5.63 -3.33
CA GLY A 191 -5.59 -6.84 -3.06
C GLY A 191 -4.97 -7.65 -1.93
N PHE A 192 -5.81 -8.44 -1.29
CA PHE A 192 -5.47 -9.28 -0.14
C PHE A 192 -6.18 -10.63 -0.27
N ARG A 193 -5.99 -11.51 0.70
CA ARG A 193 -6.55 -12.86 0.75
C ARG A 193 -7.08 -13.15 2.13
#